data_AF-A0A2P5DL15-F1
#
_entry.id   AF-A0A2P5DL15-F1
#
_cell.length_a   1.000
_cell.length_b   1.000
_cell.length_c   1.000
_cell.angle_alpha   90.00
_cell.angle_beta   90.00
_cell.angle_gamma   90.00
#
_symmetry.space_group_name_H-M   'P 1'
#
loop_
_entity.id
_entity.type
_entity.pdbx_description
1 polymer ?
#
loop_
_entity_poly.entity_id
_entity_poly.type
_entity_poly.pdbx_seq_one_letter_code
_entity_poly.pdbx_strand_id
1 'polypeptide(L)'
;MLALANDKAGSKRHRWCLVFPSSISSDDKRLNINPYVFRLKRDFKGGFVVDVGTPYSHLVDSAYKILRQEMVQYIAQRHTGLRPIQRGMGAFDLCYNLTMTPPPGGYVFPSLTYHLRGADFVMKPNVVFESFGTVRCLAMLVINDDGPTILGALQQTNYRFLFDASSLSTTSMSFAPETCA
;
A
#
# COMPACT_ATOMS: atom_id res chain seq x y z
N MET A 1 -7.55 -10.54 -16.22
CA MET A 1 -6.37 -10.18 -17.04
C MET A 1 -5.15 -10.38 -16.17
N LEU A 2 -4.33 -11.42 -16.41
CA LEU A 2 -3.05 -11.57 -15.70
C LEU A 2 -2.10 -10.48 -16.21
N ALA A 3 -1.57 -9.65 -15.32
CA ALA A 3 -0.51 -8.71 -15.68
C ALA A 3 0.83 -9.44 -15.66
N LEU A 4 1.43 -9.63 -16.85
CA LEU A 4 2.76 -10.21 -17.01
C LEU A 4 3.76 -9.06 -17.18
N ALA A 5 4.70 -8.91 -16.25
CA ALA A 5 5.89 -8.10 -16.48
C ALA A 5 6.87 -8.88 -17.36
N ASN A 6 6.72 -8.80 -18.68
CA ASN A 6 7.62 -9.46 -19.64
C ASN A 6 8.80 -8.53 -20.02
N ASP A 7 10.04 -9.00 -19.84
CA ASP A 7 11.27 -8.27 -20.20
C ASP A 7 11.80 -8.77 -21.55
N LYS A 8 12.08 -7.85 -22.50
CA LYS A 8 12.75 -8.19 -23.77
C LYS A 8 14.25 -8.46 -23.56
N ALA A 9 14.76 -9.40 -24.33
CA ALA A 9 16.09 -10.00 -24.26
C ALA A 9 17.26 -9.02 -24.44
N GLY A 10 18.39 -9.32 -23.77
CA GLY A 10 19.71 -8.81 -24.13
C GLY A 10 20.42 -7.89 -23.15
N SER A 11 20.77 -8.36 -21.95
CA SER A 11 21.92 -7.84 -21.17
C SER A 11 22.19 -8.73 -19.95
N LYS A 12 23.42 -9.24 -19.82
CA LYS A 12 23.89 -9.95 -18.61
C LYS A 12 24.08 -8.94 -17.49
N ARG A 13 23.00 -8.61 -16.78
CA ARG A 13 23.05 -8.07 -15.42
C ARG A 13 22.21 -9.02 -14.58
N HIS A 14 22.70 -9.37 -13.39
CA HIS A 14 21.95 -10.10 -12.37
C HIS A 14 20.71 -9.27 -12.03
N ARG A 15 19.62 -9.52 -12.76
CA ARG A 15 18.35 -8.82 -12.65
C ARG A 15 17.59 -9.50 -11.52
N TRP A 16 17.76 -8.97 -10.32
CA TRP A 16 16.71 -9.08 -9.32
C TRP A 16 15.46 -8.43 -9.94
N CYS A 17 14.46 -9.24 -10.29
CA CYS A 17 13.12 -8.75 -10.58
C CYS A 17 12.50 -8.19 -9.29
N LEU A 18 13.02 -7.05 -8.84
CA LEU A 18 12.49 -6.35 -7.68
C LEU A 18 11.21 -5.66 -8.14
N VAL A 19 10.07 -6.23 -7.77
CA VAL A 19 8.77 -5.61 -7.99
C VAL A 19 8.56 -4.64 -6.85
N PHE A 20 8.80 -3.35 -7.09
CA PHE A 20 8.55 -2.28 -6.13
C PHE A 20 7.68 -1.18 -6.76
N PRO A 21 6.92 -0.41 -5.96
CA PRO A 21 6.14 0.70 -6.46
C PRO A 21 7.03 1.78 -7.11
N SER A 22 6.66 2.22 -8.30
CA SER A 22 7.19 3.43 -8.94
C SER A 22 6.52 4.70 -8.42
N SER A 23 5.34 4.57 -7.80
CA SER A 23 4.61 5.62 -7.12
C SER A 23 3.40 5.02 -6.39
N ILE A 24 2.76 5.83 -5.56
CA ILE A 24 1.50 5.52 -4.91
C ILE A 24 0.48 6.58 -5.33
N SER A 25 -0.79 6.20 -5.51
CA SER A 25 -1.91 7.13 -5.68
C SER A 25 -2.97 6.91 -4.60
N SER A 26 -3.57 8.00 -4.11
CA SER A 26 -4.78 7.98 -3.28
C SER A 26 -5.97 8.37 -4.16
N ASP A 27 -6.90 7.44 -4.38
CA ASP A 27 -7.82 7.49 -5.53
C ASP A 27 -7.04 7.84 -6.81
N ASP A 28 -7.46 8.88 -7.53
CA ASP A 28 -6.84 9.32 -8.79
C ASP A 28 -5.61 10.24 -8.57
N LYS A 29 -5.30 10.61 -7.33
CA LYS A 29 -4.22 11.55 -7.03
C LYS A 29 -2.90 10.82 -6.81
N ARG A 30 -1.99 10.94 -7.77
CA ARG A 30 -0.61 10.46 -7.67
C ARG A 30 0.19 11.26 -6.65
N LEU A 31 0.76 10.56 -5.68
CA LEU A 31 1.55 11.15 -4.60
C LEU A 31 2.98 11.42 -5.07
N ASN A 32 3.53 12.57 -4.65
CA ASN A 32 4.91 12.96 -4.96
C ASN A 32 5.91 12.23 -4.06
N ILE A 33 6.02 10.91 -4.22
CA ILE A 33 6.94 10.05 -3.49
C ILE A 33 8.13 9.72 -4.37
N ASN A 34 9.34 9.86 -3.83
CA ASN A 34 10.55 9.46 -4.52
C ASN A 34 10.58 7.92 -4.67
N PRO A 35 10.53 7.33 -5.89
CA PRO A 35 10.51 5.88 -6.07
C PRO A 35 11.76 5.16 -5.55
N TYR A 36 12.88 5.87 -5.39
CA TYR A 36 14.10 5.30 -4.85
C TYR A 36 13.95 4.78 -3.42
N VAL A 37 12.96 5.25 -2.66
CA VAL A 37 12.70 4.80 -1.28
C VAL A 37 12.20 3.35 -1.21
N PHE A 38 11.63 2.81 -2.30
CA PHE A 38 11.13 1.44 -2.37
C PHE A 38 12.16 0.44 -2.94
N ARG A 39 13.34 0.91 -3.34
CA ARG A 39 14.35 0.07 -3.99
C ARG A 39 15.21 -0.67 -2.99
N LEU A 40 15.56 -1.91 -3.32
CA LEU A 40 16.64 -2.62 -2.63
C LEU A 40 17.98 -1.93 -2.95
N LYS A 41 18.67 -1.51 -1.90
CA LYS A 41 19.99 -0.87 -1.95
C LYS A 41 21.08 -1.96 -2.03
N ARG A 42 22.32 -1.56 -2.36
CA ARG A 42 23.45 -2.51 -2.53
C ARG A 42 23.87 -3.20 -1.23
N ASP A 43 23.59 -2.59 -0.10
CA ASP A 43 23.82 -3.10 1.25
C ASP A 43 22.65 -3.94 1.79
N PHE A 44 21.76 -4.40 0.89
CA PHE A 44 20.56 -5.19 1.20
C PHE A 44 19.51 -4.48 2.07
N LYS A 45 19.60 -3.15 2.21
CA LYS A 45 18.59 -2.33 2.88
C LYS A 45 17.48 -1.90 1.92
N GLY A 46 16.33 -1.55 2.49
CA GLY A 46 15.16 -1.13 1.73
C GLY A 46 14.52 -2.28 0.95
N GLY A 47 13.90 -1.94 -0.18
CA GLY A 47 13.17 -2.89 -1.01
C GLY A 47 11.67 -2.92 -0.73
N PHE A 48 11.00 -3.85 -1.40
CA PHE A 48 9.58 -4.08 -1.31
C PHE A 48 9.33 -5.58 -1.14
N VAL A 49 8.56 -5.95 -0.12
CA VAL A 49 8.29 -7.34 0.26
C VAL A 49 6.79 -7.55 0.29
N VAL A 50 6.30 -8.65 -0.29
CA VAL A 50 4.93 -9.12 -0.08
C VAL A 50 4.97 -10.18 0.99
N ASP A 51 4.33 -9.92 2.12
CA ASP A 51 4.45 -10.75 3.33
C ASP A 51 3.08 -11.03 3.94
N VAL A 52 2.66 -12.29 3.86
CA VAL A 52 1.41 -12.78 4.48
C VAL A 52 1.54 -13.01 5.99
N GLY A 53 2.77 -13.06 6.52
CA GLY A 53 3.05 -13.18 7.95
C GLY A 53 2.92 -11.87 8.72
N THR A 54 2.87 -10.74 7.99
CA THR A 54 2.69 -9.41 8.57
C THR A 54 1.24 -8.95 8.35
N PRO A 55 0.45 -8.68 9.42
CA PRO A 55 -0.97 -8.34 9.28
C PRO A 55 -1.25 -7.07 8.45
N TYR A 56 -0.47 -6.01 8.68
CA TYR A 56 -0.66 -4.68 8.07
C TYR A 56 0.56 -4.26 7.28
N SER A 57 0.36 -3.51 6.20
CA SER A 57 1.48 -2.99 5.41
C SER A 57 2.35 -2.03 6.21
N HIS A 58 3.66 -2.05 5.96
CA HIS A 58 4.59 -1.07 6.49
C HIS A 58 5.14 -0.21 5.35
N LEU A 59 5.10 1.11 5.48
CA LEU A 59 5.74 2.03 4.54
C LEU A 59 6.95 2.68 5.20
N VAL A 60 8.00 2.83 4.41
CA VAL A 60 9.16 3.63 4.78
C VAL A 60 8.72 5.06 5.15
N ASP A 61 9.30 5.61 6.22
CA ASP A 61 8.92 6.87 6.86
C ASP A 61 8.70 8.03 5.87
N SER A 62 9.62 8.19 4.91
CA SER A 62 9.53 9.20 3.86
C SER A 62 8.26 9.09 3.01
N ALA A 63 7.83 7.87 2.66
CA ALA A 63 6.61 7.62 1.92
C ALA A 63 5.36 7.71 2.82
N TYR A 64 5.46 7.19 4.05
CA TYR A 64 4.36 7.17 5.01
C TYR A 64 3.89 8.58 5.36
N LYS A 65 4.80 9.52 5.59
CA LYS A 65 4.48 10.93 5.90
C LYS A 65 3.65 11.59 4.81
N ILE A 66 4.03 11.38 3.54
CA ILE A 66 3.32 11.93 2.38
C ILE A 66 1.92 11.30 2.28
N LEU A 67 1.84 9.97 2.40
CA LEU A 67 0.59 9.24 2.39
C LEU A 67 -0.35 9.72 3.50
N ARG A 68 0.13 9.77 4.74
CA ARG A 68 -0.64 10.20 5.92
C ARG A 68 -1.16 11.63 5.74
N GLN A 69 -0.33 12.54 5.26
CA GLN A 69 -0.74 13.92 4.98
C GLN A 69 -1.86 13.96 3.93
N GLU A 70 -1.75 13.19 2.85
CA GLU A 70 -2.82 13.09 1.85
C GLU A 70 -4.11 12.57 2.47
N MET A 71 -4.04 11.49 3.25
CA MET A 71 -5.23 10.89 3.87
C MET A 71 -5.97 11.87 4.78
N VAL A 72 -5.22 12.68 5.54
CA VAL A 72 -5.79 13.75 6.36
C VAL A 72 -6.48 14.81 5.49
N GLN A 73 -5.84 15.25 4.41
CA GLN A 73 -6.41 16.26 3.51
C GLN A 73 -7.67 15.73 2.81
N TYR A 74 -7.62 14.50 2.30
CA TYR A 74 -8.72 13.83 1.63
C TYR A 74 -9.97 13.80 2.51
N ILE A 75 -9.81 13.36 3.76
CA ILE A 75 -10.92 13.19 4.71
C ILE A 75 -11.46 14.55 5.13
N ALA A 76 -10.59 15.53 5.41
CA ALA A 76 -11.01 16.88 5.80
C ALA A 76 -11.81 17.60 4.71
N GLN A 77 -11.49 17.36 3.42
CA GLN A 77 -12.21 17.93 2.29
C GLN A 77 -13.61 17.35 2.09
N ARG A 78 -13.84 16.09 2.50
CA ARG A 78 -15.11 15.37 2.28
C ARG A 78 -16.01 15.38 3.51
N HIS A 79 -15.43 15.43 4.70
CA HIS A 79 -16.15 15.25 5.96
C HIS A 79 -15.88 16.44 6.88
N THR A 80 -16.71 17.47 6.77
CA THR A 80 -16.60 18.67 7.61
C THR A 80 -16.69 18.29 9.09
N GLY A 81 -15.70 18.73 9.87
CA GLY A 81 -15.64 18.48 11.32
C GLY A 81 -15.03 17.13 11.70
N LEU A 82 -14.83 16.20 10.76
CA LEU A 82 -14.15 14.94 11.04
C LEU A 82 -12.64 15.17 11.14
N ARG A 83 -12.06 14.88 12.32
CA ARG A 83 -10.64 15.11 12.60
C ARG A 83 -9.96 13.83 13.10
N PRO A 84 -8.65 13.69 12.87
CA PRO A 84 -7.88 12.57 13.43
C PRO A 84 -7.95 12.55 14.96
N ILE A 85 -8.03 11.35 15.53
CA ILE A 85 -7.86 11.10 16.96
C ILE A 85 -6.39 11.41 17.32
N GLN A 86 -6.18 12.29 18.31
CA GLN A 86 -4.86 12.85 18.61
C GLN A 86 -3.78 11.79 18.92
N ARG A 87 -4.14 10.68 19.57
CA ARG A 87 -3.21 9.59 19.93
C ARG A 87 -3.34 8.35 19.06
N GLY A 88 -4.21 8.36 18.04
CA GLY A 88 -4.52 7.17 17.26
C GLY A 88 -5.15 6.04 18.10
N MET A 89 -4.93 4.79 17.69
CA MET A 89 -5.39 3.57 18.37
C MET A 89 -4.34 2.47 18.24
N GLY A 90 -3.78 2.01 19.36
CA GLY A 90 -2.74 0.98 19.36
C GLY A 90 -1.53 1.41 18.53
N ALA A 91 -1.16 0.62 17.51
CA ALA A 91 -0.07 0.95 16.60
C ALA A 91 -0.45 1.93 15.48
N PHE A 92 -1.75 2.20 15.27
CA PHE A 92 -2.22 3.06 14.19
C PHE A 92 -2.25 4.53 14.63
N ASP A 93 -1.51 5.39 13.93
CA ASP A 93 -1.34 6.81 14.29
C ASP A 93 -2.30 7.78 13.55
N LEU A 94 -3.12 7.24 12.63
CA LEU A 94 -4.14 7.97 11.91
C LEU A 94 -5.47 7.23 12.01
N CYS A 95 -6.31 7.68 12.94
CA CYS A 95 -7.63 7.11 13.19
C CYS A 95 -8.70 8.20 13.29
N TYR A 96 -9.94 7.85 13.01
CA TYR A 96 -11.11 8.73 13.05
C TYR A 96 -12.23 8.09 13.86
N ASN A 97 -12.86 8.87 14.72
CA ASN A 97 -14.04 8.42 15.46
C ASN A 97 -15.31 8.76 14.67
N LEU A 98 -16.08 7.75 14.29
CA LEU A 98 -17.27 7.87 13.45
C LEU A 98 -18.56 7.77 14.28
N THR A 99 -18.54 8.22 15.53
CA THR A 99 -19.71 8.26 16.41
C THR A 99 -20.70 9.38 16.09
N MET A 100 -20.29 10.37 15.29
CA MET A 100 -21.19 11.43 14.82
C MET A 100 -22.19 10.86 13.81
N THR A 101 -23.34 11.54 13.66
CA THR A 101 -24.32 11.18 12.63
C THR A 101 -23.62 11.19 11.26
N PRO A 102 -23.61 10.06 10.52
CA PRO A 102 -22.95 10.00 9.24
C PRO A 102 -23.66 10.93 8.25
N PRO A 103 -22.92 11.52 7.29
CA PRO A 103 -23.54 12.28 6.21
C PRO A 103 -24.42 11.36 5.33
N PRO A 104 -25.34 11.91 4.51
CA PRO A 104 -26.04 11.14 3.49
C PRO A 104 -25.04 10.37 2.62
N GLY A 105 -25.16 9.04 2.54
CA GLY A 105 -24.22 8.17 1.82
C GLY A 105 -23.07 7.62 2.68
N GLY A 106 -22.95 7.99 3.95
CA GLY A 106 -21.96 7.46 4.87
C GLY A 106 -20.57 8.09 4.72
N TYR A 107 -19.63 7.66 5.57
CA TYR A 107 -18.25 8.11 5.50
C TYR A 107 -17.50 7.43 4.35
N VAL A 108 -16.99 8.22 3.42
CA VAL A 108 -16.17 7.78 2.29
C VAL A 108 -14.69 7.89 2.64
N PHE A 109 -13.95 6.80 2.41
CA PHE A 109 -12.50 6.72 2.56
C PHE A 109 -11.85 6.40 1.20
N PRO A 110 -10.61 6.83 0.95
CA PRO A 110 -9.98 6.66 -0.35
C PRO A 110 -9.51 5.22 -0.58
N SER A 111 -9.47 4.85 -1.84
CA SER A 111 -8.68 3.72 -2.33
C SER A 111 -7.20 4.09 -2.41
N LEU A 112 -6.32 3.09 -2.49
CA LEU A 112 -4.89 3.29 -2.65
C LEU A 112 -4.35 2.43 -3.78
N THR A 113 -3.55 2.99 -4.67
CA THR A 113 -2.94 2.24 -5.77
C THR A 113 -1.43 2.24 -5.65
N TYR A 114 -0.82 1.05 -5.66
CA TYR A 114 0.62 0.90 -5.89
C TYR A 114 0.87 0.69 -7.38
N HIS A 115 1.56 1.64 -7.99
CA HIS A 115 1.91 1.58 -9.41
C HIS A 115 3.20 0.77 -9.59
N LEU A 116 3.05 -0.51 -9.92
CA LEU A 116 4.16 -1.44 -10.15
C LEU A 116 4.56 -1.42 -11.64
N ARG A 117 5.73 -1.97 -11.96
CA ARG A 117 6.18 -2.05 -13.36
C ARG A 117 5.22 -2.97 -14.15
N GLY A 118 4.38 -2.36 -15.00
CA GLY A 118 3.46 -3.07 -15.88
C GLY A 118 2.14 -3.51 -15.23
N ALA A 119 1.85 -3.07 -14.00
CA ALA A 119 0.60 -3.40 -13.31
C ALA A 119 0.26 -2.37 -12.22
N ASP A 120 -1.03 -2.15 -11.99
CA ASP A 120 -1.53 -1.34 -10.88
C ASP A 120 -2.20 -2.24 -9.84
N PHE A 121 -1.69 -2.19 -8.61
CA PHE A 121 -2.27 -2.92 -7.48
C PHE A 121 -3.20 -1.98 -6.70
N VAL A 122 -4.52 -2.20 -6.83
CA VAL A 122 -5.56 -1.31 -6.32
C VAL A 122 -6.16 -1.85 -5.02
N MET A 123 -5.90 -1.16 -3.93
CA MET A 123 -6.45 -1.45 -2.60
C MET A 123 -7.76 -0.70 -2.40
N LYS A 124 -8.82 -1.46 -2.09
CA LYS A 124 -10.13 -0.89 -1.76
C LYS A 124 -10.11 -0.16 -0.41
N PRO A 125 -11.02 0.81 -0.17
CA PRO A 125 -11.04 1.59 1.07
C PRO A 125 -11.08 0.76 2.35
N ASN A 126 -11.71 -0.42 2.34
CA ASN A 126 -11.82 -1.28 3.53
C ASN A 126 -10.52 -1.98 3.93
N VAL A 127 -9.54 -2.10 3.02
CA VAL A 127 -8.19 -2.61 3.34
C VAL A 127 -7.18 -1.47 3.51
N VAL A 128 -7.53 -0.24 3.12
CA VAL A 128 -6.72 0.96 3.42
C VAL A 128 -7.09 1.51 4.81
N PHE A 129 -8.38 1.54 5.14
CA PHE A 129 -8.90 1.95 6.44
C PHE A 129 -9.71 0.83 7.12
N GLU A 130 -9.11 0.21 8.13
CA GLU A 130 -9.73 -0.86 8.91
C GLU A 130 -10.71 -0.32 9.94
N SER A 131 -11.74 -1.11 10.25
CA SER A 131 -12.79 -0.77 11.22
C SER A 131 -12.56 -1.47 12.54
N PHE A 132 -12.52 -0.70 13.63
CA PHE A 132 -12.50 -1.15 15.02
C PHE A 132 -13.74 -0.62 15.73
N GLY A 133 -14.91 -1.18 15.40
CA GLY A 133 -16.20 -0.65 15.85
C GLY A 133 -16.48 0.73 15.23
N THR A 134 -16.64 1.76 16.06
CA THR A 134 -16.88 3.14 15.61
C THR A 134 -15.60 3.88 15.19
N VAL A 135 -14.43 3.28 15.37
CA VAL A 135 -13.16 3.89 14.97
C VAL A 135 -12.68 3.29 13.66
N ARG A 136 -12.21 4.14 12.73
CA ARG A 136 -11.55 3.72 11.49
C ARG A 136 -10.12 4.22 11.46
N CYS A 137 -9.17 3.33 11.17
CA CYS A 137 -7.74 3.63 11.21
C CYS A 137 -7.08 3.31 9.87
N LEU A 138 -6.12 4.14 9.44
CA LEU A 138 -5.24 3.83 8.32
C LEU A 138 -4.47 2.55 8.67
N ALA A 139 -4.73 1.47 7.94
CA ALA A 139 -4.22 0.14 8.21
C ALA A 139 -2.80 -0.07 7.65
N MET A 140 -1.95 0.94 7.81
CA MET A 140 -0.56 0.95 7.38
C MET A 140 0.29 1.55 8.48
N LEU A 141 1.46 0.97 8.71
CA LEU A 141 2.36 1.36 9.78
C LEU A 141 3.64 1.96 9.19
N VAL A 142 4.38 2.69 10.01
CA VAL A 142 5.68 3.25 9.62
C VAL A 142 6.80 2.26 9.89
N ILE A 143 7.79 2.23 9.00
CA ILE A 143 9.10 1.60 9.20
C ILE A 143 10.19 2.59 8.82
N ASN A 144 11.39 2.41 9.36
CA ASN A 144 12.55 3.24 9.01
C ASN A 144 12.85 3.16 7.49
N ASP A 145 13.38 4.24 6.89
CA ASP A 145 13.76 4.30 5.46
C ASP A 145 14.88 3.33 5.02
N ASP A 146 15.54 2.68 5.98
CA ASP A 146 16.47 1.56 5.74
C ASP A 146 15.79 0.18 5.79
N GLY A 147 14.57 0.10 6.33
CA GLY A 147 13.74 -1.10 6.32
C GLY A 147 13.00 -1.29 4.99
N PRO A 148 12.50 -2.51 4.71
CA PRO A 148 11.70 -2.76 3.52
C PRO A 148 10.31 -2.14 3.66
N THR A 149 9.74 -1.65 2.55
CA THR A 149 8.29 -1.48 2.47
C THR A 149 7.66 -2.87 2.39
N ILE A 150 6.65 -3.13 3.21
CA ILE A 150 5.99 -4.43 3.32
C ILE A 150 4.54 -4.28 2.87
N LEU A 151 4.10 -5.10 1.93
CA LEU A 151 2.69 -5.30 1.60
C LEU A 151 2.15 -6.42 2.50
N GLY A 152 1.41 -6.05 3.54
CA GLY A 152 0.88 -6.96 4.55
C GLY A 152 -0.38 -7.72 4.09
N ALA A 153 -0.78 -8.71 4.88
CA ALA A 153 -1.87 -9.63 4.57
C ALA A 153 -3.22 -8.93 4.36
N LEU A 154 -3.58 -7.94 5.19
CA LEU A 154 -4.85 -7.22 5.05
C LEU A 154 -4.98 -6.59 3.66
N GLN A 155 -3.93 -5.92 3.18
CA GLN A 155 -3.94 -5.29 1.87
C GLN A 155 -3.97 -6.29 0.71
N GLN A 156 -3.51 -7.52 0.94
CA GLN A 156 -3.59 -8.62 -0.04
C GLN A 156 -4.98 -9.25 -0.14
N THR A 157 -5.92 -8.91 0.76
CA THR A 157 -7.28 -9.47 0.76
C THR A 157 -8.00 -9.24 -0.57
N ASN A 158 -8.74 -10.24 -1.04
CA ASN A 158 -9.42 -10.25 -2.35
C ASN A 158 -8.48 -10.15 -3.57
N TYR A 159 -7.23 -10.59 -3.40
CA TYR A 159 -6.30 -10.77 -4.50
C TYR A 159 -5.65 -12.15 -4.45
N ARG A 160 -5.52 -12.77 -5.61
CA ARG A 160 -4.66 -13.93 -5.81
C ARG A 160 -3.28 -13.47 -6.22
N PHE A 161 -2.27 -13.83 -5.45
CA PHE A 161 -0.86 -13.62 -5.80
C PHE A 161 -0.26 -14.93 -6.29
N LEU A 162 0.48 -14.86 -7.40
CA LEU A 162 1.27 -15.96 -7.95
C LEU A 162 2.72 -15.51 -8.03
N PHE A 163 3.60 -16.31 -7.44
CA PHE A 163 5.04 -16.11 -7.47
C PHE A 163 5.66 -17.22 -8.31
N ASP A 164 6.23 -16.83 -9.45
CA ASP A 164 7.02 -17.75 -10.27
C ASP A 164 8.49 -17.52 -9.94
N ALA A 165 9.14 -18.53 -9.36
CA ALA A 165 10.57 -18.55 -9.07
C ALA A 165 11.29 -19.69 -9.82
N SER A 166 10.76 -20.09 -10.99
CA SER A 166 11.26 -21.19 -11.82
C SER A 166 12.73 -21.08 -12.22
N SER A 167 13.29 -19.86 -12.28
CA SER A 167 14.73 -19.65 -12.37
C SER A 167 15.16 -18.34 -11.71
N LEU A 168 16.44 -18.25 -11.32
CA LEU A 168 17.05 -17.03 -10.78
C LEU A 168 17.02 -15.83 -11.77
N SER A 169 16.73 -16.07 -13.05
CA SER A 169 16.61 -15.04 -14.08
C SER A 169 15.17 -14.73 -14.51
N THR A 170 14.18 -15.44 -13.98
CA THR A 170 12.76 -15.33 -14.38
C THR A 170 11.82 -15.24 -13.19
N THR A 171 12.24 -14.59 -12.09
CA THR A 171 11.33 -14.34 -10.97
C THR A 171 10.25 -13.36 -11.40
N SER A 172 8.98 -13.73 -11.25
CA SER A 172 7.85 -12.84 -11.53
C SER A 172 6.79 -12.93 -10.45
N MET A 173 6.07 -11.83 -10.27
CA MET A 173 4.91 -11.74 -9.40
C MET A 173 3.73 -11.28 -10.24
N SER A 174 2.68 -12.08 -10.25
CA SER A 174 1.39 -11.73 -10.86
C SER A 174 0.33 -11.63 -9.79
N PHE A 175 -0.63 -10.72 -9.97
CA PHE A 175 -1.78 -10.62 -9.08
C PHE A 175 -3.04 -10.34 -9.88
N ALA A 176 -4.18 -10.80 -9.36
CA ALA A 176 -5.49 -10.50 -9.93
C ALA A 176 -6.53 -10.41 -8.79
N PRO A 177 -7.52 -9.52 -8.90
CA PRO A 177 -8.64 -9.51 -7.97
C PRO A 177 -9.33 -10.88 -7.97
N GLU A 178 -9.72 -11.35 -6.79
CA GLU A 178 -10.46 -12.58 -6.59
C GLU A 178 -11.57 -12.31 -5.57
N THR A 179 -12.75 -12.91 -5.78
CA THR A 179 -13.82 -12.85 -4.78
C THR A 179 -13.63 -14.05 -3.87
N CYS A 180 -13.08 -13.80 -2.68
CA CYS A 180 -12.95 -14.82 -1.66
C CYS A 180 -14.33 -14.98 -0.98
N ALA A 181 -14.95 -16.14 -1.17
CA ALA A 181 -16.24 -16.51 -0.55
C ALA A 181 -16.05 -16.97 0.91
#